data_AF-A0A0V0T326-F1
#
_entry.id   AF-A0A0V0T326-F1
#
_cell.length_a   1.000
_cell.length_b   1.000
_cell.length_c   1.000
_cell.angle_alpha   90.00
_cell.angle_beta   90.00
_cell.angle_gamma   90.00
#
_symmetry.space_group_name_H-M   'P 1'
#
loop_
_entity.id
_entity.type
_entity.pdbx_description
1 polymer ?
#
loop_
_entity_poly.entity_id
_entity_poly.type
_entity_poly.pdbx_seq_one_letter_code
_entity_poly.pdbx_strand_id
1 'polypeptide(L)'
;MVPYYGHHTCKMFIRGKPIRFGYKIWTMSSANGYPYALKIYAGRDERKKSEPLGMKVIEEMISVLERPVKHELYFNNNFASYDLLEKLSDKMI
;
A
#
# COMPACT_ATOMS: atom_id res chain seq x y z
N MET A 1 -7.12 8.57 -3.27
CA MET A 1 -6.49 9.57 -4.16
C MET A 1 -6.85 10.92 -3.62
N VAL A 2 -5.87 11.79 -3.43
CA VAL A 2 -6.09 13.19 -3.03
C VAL A 2 -6.04 14.04 -4.31
N PRO A 3 -7.09 14.81 -4.64
CA PRO A 3 -7.14 15.57 -5.88
C PRO A 3 -6.03 16.63 -5.91
N TYR A 4 -5.29 16.67 -7.02
CA TYR A 4 -4.27 17.69 -7.24
C TYR A 4 -4.08 17.89 -8.74
N TYR A 5 -4.22 19.14 -9.20
CA TYR A 5 -4.22 19.48 -10.63
C TYR A 5 -2.97 20.27 -11.07
N GLY A 6 -2.15 20.73 -10.13
CA GLY A 6 -0.93 21.49 -10.41
C GLY A 6 0.17 20.67 -11.10
N HIS A 7 1.26 21.34 -11.46
CA HIS A 7 2.41 20.75 -12.16
C HIS A 7 3.44 20.22 -11.15
N HIS A 8 3.19 19.03 -10.61
CA HIS A 8 4.14 18.31 -9.76
C HIS A 8 4.40 16.90 -10.30
N THR A 9 5.65 16.44 -10.23
CA THR A 9 6.11 15.16 -10.81
C THR A 9 5.51 13.93 -10.13
N CYS A 10 5.34 13.96 -8.80
CA CYS A 10 4.69 12.87 -8.06
C CYS A 10 3.16 12.76 -8.27
N LYS A 11 2.54 13.63 -9.09
CA LYS A 11 1.12 13.52 -9.45
C LYS A 11 0.92 12.27 -10.31
N MET A 12 -0.09 11.46 -9.97
CA MET A 12 -0.44 10.27 -10.73
C MET A 12 -1.74 10.47 -11.50
N PHE A 13 -1.81 9.85 -12.68
CA PHE A 13 -3.06 9.57 -13.38
C PHE A 13 -3.49 8.12 -13.15
N ILE A 14 -4.71 7.89 -12.69
CA ILE A 14 -5.29 6.54 -12.55
C ILE A 14 -6.62 6.49 -13.30
N ARG A 15 -6.64 5.75 -14.42
CA ARG A 15 -7.85 5.52 -15.22
C ARG A 15 -8.90 4.77 -14.39
N GLY A 16 -10.17 5.14 -14.54
CA GLY A 16 -11.29 4.46 -13.88
C GLY A 16 -11.58 4.89 -12.44
N LYS A 17 -10.79 5.79 -11.84
CA LYS A 17 -11.12 6.42 -10.54
C LYS A 17 -11.96 7.69 -10.74
N PRO A 18 -12.88 8.03 -9.82
CA PRO A 18 -13.62 9.29 -9.86
C PRO A 18 -12.69 10.51 -9.92
N ILE A 19 -11.66 10.51 -9.07
CA ILE A 19 -10.55 11.46 -9.11
C ILE A 19 -9.42 10.80 -9.90
N ARG A 20 -9.26 11.23 -11.16
CA ARG A 20 -8.27 10.64 -12.07
C ARG A 20 -6.86 11.20 -11.91
N PHE A 21 -6.71 12.46 -11.50
CA PHE A 21 -5.42 13.12 -11.29
C PHE A 21 -5.24 13.51 -9.83
N GLY A 22 -4.10 13.14 -9.24
CA GLY A 22 -3.80 13.54 -7.87
C GLY A 22 -2.66 12.77 -7.24
N TYR A 23 -2.53 12.90 -5.92
CA TYR A 23 -1.57 12.12 -5.14
C TYR A 23 -2.18 10.79 -4.71
N LYS A 24 -1.41 9.72 -4.91
CA LYS A 24 -1.79 8.39 -4.46
C LYS A 24 -1.29 8.18 -3.03
N ILE A 25 -2.21 7.77 -2.16
CA ILE A 25 -1.94 7.36 -0.80
C ILE A 25 -2.38 5.91 -0.68
N TRP A 26 -1.47 5.06 -0.24
CA TRP A 26 -1.78 3.71 0.20
C TRP A 26 -2.25 3.78 1.65
N THR A 27 -3.29 3.03 2.00
CA THR A 27 -3.88 3.03 3.33
C THR A 27 -4.11 1.60 3.78
N MET A 28 -3.69 1.28 5.00
CA MET A 28 -4.14 0.11 5.73
C MET A 28 -5.15 0.58 6.79
N SER A 29 -6.37 0.05 6.75
CA SER A 29 -7.44 0.44 7.66
C SER A 29 -8.16 -0.76 8.23
N SER A 30 -8.83 -0.58 9.37
CA SER A 30 -9.77 -1.55 9.89
C SER A 30 -10.96 -1.72 8.93
N ALA A 31 -11.72 -2.81 9.11
CA ALA A 31 -12.97 -3.01 8.40
C ALA A 31 -13.99 -1.87 8.64
N ASN A 32 -13.91 -1.20 9.79
CA ASN A 32 -14.75 -0.05 10.15
C ASN A 32 -14.24 1.28 9.56
N GLY A 33 -13.13 1.27 8.81
CA GLY A 33 -12.56 2.45 8.16
C GLY A 33 -11.54 3.23 8.99
N TYR A 34 -11.14 2.75 10.17
CA TYR A 34 -10.10 3.42 10.97
C TYR A 34 -8.72 3.20 10.34
N PRO A 35 -7.98 4.26 9.96
CA PRO A 35 -6.68 4.11 9.33
C PRO A 35 -5.59 3.77 10.36
N TYR A 36 -4.90 2.64 10.16
CA TYR A 36 -3.74 2.24 10.96
C TYR A 36 -2.44 2.81 10.39
N ALA A 37 -2.30 2.82 9.07
CA ALA A 37 -1.10 3.29 8.39
C ALA A 37 -1.44 3.97 7.07
N LEU A 38 -0.69 5.03 6.74
CA LEU A 38 -0.82 5.80 5.52
C LEU A 38 0.56 5.97 4.90
N LYS A 39 0.68 5.73 3.60
CA LYS A 39 1.92 5.92 2.86
C LYS A 39 1.68 6.65 1.55
N ILE A 40 2.31 7.82 1.40
CA ILE A 40 2.27 8.58 0.15
C ILE A 40 3.13 7.87 -0.89
N TYR A 41 2.57 7.63 -2.07
CA TYR A 41 3.35 7.16 -3.21
C TYR A 41 4.06 8.34 -3.86
N ALA A 42 5.38 8.39 -3.71
CA ALA A 42 6.22 9.45 -4.25
C ALA A 42 6.85 9.14 -5.62
N GLY A 43 6.46 8.04 -6.28
CA GLY A 43 7.04 7.61 -7.54
C GLY A 43 8.05 6.47 -7.37
N ARG A 44 9.13 6.50 -8.17
CA ARG A 44 10.18 5.47 -8.16
C ARG A 44 11.12 5.70 -6.97
N ASP A 45 11.21 4.71 -6.09
CA ASP A 45 12.20 4.67 -5.01
C ASP A 45 13.38 3.79 -5.43
N GLU A 46 14.57 4.39 -5.52
CA GLU A 46 15.78 3.71 -5.98
C GLU A 46 16.54 2.97 -4.86
N ARG A 47 16.16 3.19 -3.59
CA ARG A 47 16.95 2.72 -2.43
C ARG A 47 16.83 1.21 -2.16
N LYS A 48 15.77 0.56 -2.62
CA LYS A 48 15.52 -0.87 -2.41
C LYS A 48 15.19 -1.55 -3.74
N LYS A 49 16.14 -1.78 -4.64
CA LYS A 49 15.81 -2.33 -5.98
C LYS A 49 15.37 -3.80 -5.99
N SER A 50 15.69 -4.58 -4.96
CA SER A 50 15.53 -6.04 -4.99
C SER A 50 14.08 -6.53 -4.88
N GLU A 51 13.20 -5.81 -4.17
CA GLU A 51 11.84 -6.30 -3.89
C GLU A 51 10.75 -5.61 -4.74
N PRO A 52 9.66 -6.32 -5.09
CA PRO A 52 8.48 -5.71 -5.71
C PRO A 52 7.88 -4.59 -4.87
N LEU A 53 7.28 -3.59 -5.52
CA LEU A 53 6.65 -2.45 -4.83
C LEU A 53 5.58 -2.89 -3.81
N GLY A 54 4.75 -3.88 -4.20
CA GLY A 54 3.68 -4.39 -3.35
C GLY A 54 4.21 -4.91 -2.01
N MET A 55 5.25 -5.74 -2.06
CA MET A 55 5.88 -6.31 -0.87
C MET A 55 6.42 -5.23 0.08
N LYS A 56 7.17 -4.25 -0.44
CA LYS A 56 7.70 -3.16 0.38
C LYS A 56 6.62 -2.35 1.08
N VAL A 57 5.52 -2.07 0.38
CA VAL A 57 4.42 -1.28 0.95
C VAL A 57 3.74 -2.08 2.06
N ILE A 58 3.47 -3.36 1.84
CA ILE A 58 2.75 -4.20 2.80
C ILE A 58 3.58 -4.47 4.05
N GLU A 59 4.88 -4.75 3.90
CA GLU A 59 5.76 -4.94 5.06
C GLU A 59 5.85 -3.70 5.96
N GLU A 60 5.90 -2.51 5.37
CA GLU A 60 5.92 -1.26 6.13
C GLU A 60 4.57 -0.93 6.78
N MET A 61 3.46 -1.40 6.19
CA MET A 61 2.14 -1.22 6.81
C MET A 61 1.92 -2.18 7.98
N ILE A 62 2.31 -3.45 7.81
CA ILE A 62 2.14 -4.47 8.84
C ILE A 62 3.07 -4.25 10.03
N SER A 63 4.24 -3.62 9.83
CA SER A 63 5.16 -3.33 10.94
C SER A 63 4.57 -2.40 12.01
N VAL A 64 3.45 -1.70 11.71
CA VAL A 64 2.70 -0.89 12.67
C VAL A 64 1.84 -1.74 13.61
N LEU A 65 1.51 -2.99 13.23
CA LEU A 65 0.70 -3.89 14.04
C LEU A 65 1.55 -4.54 15.13
N GLU A 66 1.20 -4.30 16.41
CA GLU A 66 1.88 -4.93 17.54
C GLU A 66 1.74 -6.46 17.54
N ARG A 67 0.57 -6.96 17.12
CA ARG A 67 0.23 -8.40 17.12
C ARG A 67 -0.38 -8.80 15.78
N PRO A 68 0.44 -9.02 14.74
CA PRO A 68 -0.03 -9.37 13.40
C PRO A 68 -0.92 -10.62 13.38
N VAL A 69 -0.59 -11.63 14.19
CA VAL A 69 -1.33 -12.91 14.32
C VAL A 69 -2.80 -12.77 14.77
N LYS A 70 -3.17 -11.62 15.33
CA LYS A 70 -4.56 -11.33 15.75
C LYS A 70 -5.38 -10.61 14.69
N HIS A 71 -4.83 -10.43 13.50
CA HIS A 71 -5.46 -9.67 12.43
C HIS A 71 -5.62 -10.55 11.20
N GLU A 72 -6.74 -10.35 10.51
CA GLU A 72 -6.93 -10.85 9.15
C GLU A 72 -6.69 -9.71 8.18
N LEU A 73 -5.84 -9.94 7.18
CA LEU A 73 -5.55 -8.94 6.15
C LEU A 73 -6.31 -9.26 4.87
N TYR A 74 -6.90 -8.22 4.30
CA TYR A 74 -7.63 -8.27 3.05
C TYR A 74 -6.93 -7.40 2.03
N PHE A 75 -6.69 -7.96 0.84
CA PHE A 75 -5.92 -7.31 -0.21
C PHE A 75 -6.74 -7.21 -1.50
N ASN A 76 -6.38 -6.23 -2.34
CA ASN A 76 -6.78 -6.25 -3.73
C ASN A 76 -5.77 -7.07 -4.55
N ASN A 77 -6.10 -7.32 -5.81
CA ASN A 77 -5.25 -8.07 -6.75
C ASN A 77 -3.82 -7.52 -6.91
N ASN A 78 -3.57 -6.22 -6.68
CA ASN A 78 -2.23 -5.64 -6.79
C ASN A 78 -1.28 -6.08 -5.67
N PHE A 79 -1.80 -6.69 -4.60
CA PHE A 79 -1.04 -7.19 -3.45
C PHE A 79 -1.27 -8.70 -3.20
N ALA A 80 -1.68 -9.44 -4.23
CA ALA A 80 -2.04 -10.86 -4.12
C ALA A 80 -1.07 -11.79 -4.90
N SER A 81 0.22 -11.47 -4.94
CA SER A 81 1.23 -12.36 -5.53
C SER A 81 1.58 -13.52 -4.58
N TYR A 82 1.85 -14.71 -5.12
CA TYR A 82 2.21 -15.90 -4.35
C TYR A 82 3.35 -15.64 -3.36
N ASP A 83 4.50 -15.12 -3.83
CA ASP A 83 5.67 -14.83 -2.99
C ASP A 83 5.37 -13.86 -1.83
N LEU A 84 4.40 -12.96 -2.02
CA LEU A 84 3.97 -12.05 -0.96
C LEU A 84 3.11 -12.78 0.06
N LEU A 85 2.18 -13.62 -0.38
CA LEU A 85 1.30 -14.36 0.50
C LEU A 85 2.07 -15.39 1.34
N GLU A 86 3.03 -16.10 0.75
CA GLU A 86 3.92 -17.04 1.44
C GLU A 86 4.76 -16.33 2.53
N LYS A 87 5.37 -15.19 2.18
CA LYS A 87 6.14 -14.39 3.17
C LYS A 87 5.26 -13.83 4.30
N LEU A 88 3.97 -13.59 4.02
CA LEU A 88 3.02 -13.10 5.01
C LEU A 88 2.48 -14.22 5.89
N SER A 89 2.27 -15.44 5.37
CA SER A 89 1.83 -16.55 6.20
C SER A 89 2.81 -16.82 7.34
N ASP A 90 4.12 -16.75 7.09
CA ASP A 90 5.14 -16.93 8.12
C ASP A 90 5.11 -15.85 9.22
N LYS A 91 4.55 -14.67 8.92
CA LYS A 91 4.45 -13.53 9.85
C LYS A 91 3.10 -13.43 10.56
N MET A 92 2.07 -14.08 10.01
CA MET A 92 0.68 -13.98 10.47
C MET A 92 0.20 -15.24 11.19
N ILE A 93 0.96 -16.33 11.12
CA ILE A 93 0.84 -17.52 11.99
C ILE A 93 1.61 -17.26 13.29
#